data_AF-A0A419E6I4-F1
#
_entry.id   AF-A0A419E6I4-F1
#
_cell.length_a   1.000
_cell.length_b   1.000
_cell.length_c   1.000
_cell.angle_alpha   90.00
_cell.angle_beta   90.00
_cell.angle_gamma   90.00
#
_symmetry.space_group_name_H-M   'P 1'
#
loop_
_entity.id
_entity.type
_entity.pdbx_description
1 polymer ?
#
loop_
_entity_poly.entity_id
_entity_poly.type
_entity_poly.pdbx_seq_one_letter_code
_entity_poly.pdbx_strand_id
1 'polypeptide(L)'
;MKSPTLQIGSFTFQWGSRTYVMGILNVTPDSFSGDGIIAKGDAVAFAIKQAADFLEGGADILDVGGESTRPGSAPVTADEEMERVIPVIEALHANFPNAIISIDSYKASVAEAAI
;
A
#
# COMPACT_ATOMS: atom_id res chain seq x y z
N MET A 1 -2.97 1.49 33.62
CA MET A 1 -2.27 2.40 32.69
C MET A 1 -3.18 2.64 31.50
N LYS A 2 -3.32 3.88 31.02
CA LYS A 2 -4.03 4.12 29.75
C LYS A 2 -3.18 3.55 28.62
N SER A 3 -3.81 2.82 27.71
CA SER A 3 -3.19 2.40 26.45
C SER A 3 -2.60 3.62 25.73
N PRO A 4 -1.34 3.58 25.26
CA PRO A 4 -0.79 4.68 24.50
C PRO A 4 -1.54 4.82 23.18
N THR A 5 -1.69 6.06 22.70
CA THR A 5 -2.40 6.36 21.46
C THR A 5 -1.46 6.96 20.42
N LEU A 6 -1.70 6.66 19.14
CA LEU A 6 -1.01 7.29 18.00
C LEU A 6 -2.05 7.85 17.03
N GLN A 7 -1.89 9.10 16.63
CA GLN A 7 -2.73 9.74 15.60
C GLN A 7 -2.02 9.66 14.25
N ILE A 8 -2.68 9.11 13.24
CA ILE A 8 -2.24 9.12 11.83
C ILE A 8 -3.39 9.65 10.99
N GLY A 9 -3.21 10.82 10.40
CA GLY A 9 -4.29 11.53 9.71
C GLY A 9 -5.50 11.72 10.62
N SER A 10 -6.68 11.27 10.18
CA SER A 10 -7.92 11.29 10.95
C SER A 10 -8.10 10.10 11.90
N PHE A 11 -7.23 9.09 11.85
CA PHE A 11 -7.37 7.86 12.62
C PHE A 11 -6.53 7.86 13.91
N THR A 12 -7.11 7.33 14.99
CA THR A 12 -6.42 7.14 16.27
C THR A 12 -6.23 5.66 16.58
N PHE A 13 -4.98 5.21 16.59
CA PHE A 13 -4.62 3.90 17.13
C PHE A 13 -4.62 3.93 18.65
N GLN A 14 -5.23 2.91 19.26
CA GLN A 14 -5.22 2.68 20.71
C GLN A 14 -4.48 1.38 21.00
N TRP A 15 -3.19 1.47 21.30
CA TRP A 15 -2.33 0.30 21.39
C TRP A 15 -2.68 -0.60 22.58
N GLY A 16 -2.73 -1.91 22.34
CA GLY A 16 -3.11 -2.90 23.34
C GLY A 16 -4.62 -3.01 23.60
N SER A 17 -5.47 -2.26 22.87
CA SER A 17 -6.93 -2.41 22.93
C SER A 17 -7.44 -3.53 22.03
N ARG A 18 -6.82 -3.72 20.86
CA ARG A 18 -7.06 -4.81 19.91
C ARG A 18 -5.86 -4.99 18.98
N THR A 19 -5.88 -6.07 18.20
CA THR A 19 -5.00 -6.22 17.04
C THR A 19 -5.54 -5.38 15.89
N TYR A 20 -4.64 -4.64 15.23
CA TYR A 20 -4.91 -3.95 13.98
C TYR A 20 -4.40 -4.80 12.81
N VAL A 21 -5.14 -4.82 11.71
CA VAL A 21 -4.82 -5.65 10.54
C VAL A 21 -4.38 -4.76 9.39
N MET A 22 -3.29 -5.14 8.73
CA MET A 22 -2.74 -4.43 7.57
C MET A 22 -2.85 -5.34 6.34
N GLY A 23 -3.57 -4.88 5.33
CA GLY A 23 -3.70 -5.54 4.04
C GLY A 23 -2.52 -5.17 3.12
N ILE A 24 -1.81 -6.17 2.61
CA ILE A 24 -0.61 -5.97 1.79
C ILE A 24 -0.99 -5.88 0.31
N LEU A 25 -0.72 -4.73 -0.30
CA LEU A 25 -0.93 -4.44 -1.72
C LEU A 25 0.41 -4.39 -2.47
N ASN A 26 0.76 -5.51 -3.12
CA ASN A 26 1.98 -5.60 -3.91
C ASN A 26 1.74 -5.10 -5.34
N VAL A 27 2.34 -3.97 -5.68
CA VAL A 27 2.28 -3.34 -7.01
C VAL A 27 3.51 -3.73 -7.83
N THR A 28 3.72 -5.03 -8.00
CA THR A 28 4.83 -5.59 -8.80
C THR A 28 4.29 -6.33 -10.01
N PRO A 29 4.93 -6.26 -11.19
CA PRO A 29 4.45 -6.94 -12.41
C PRO A 29 4.13 -8.44 -12.21
N ASP A 30 4.90 -9.11 -11.35
CA ASP A 30 4.77 -10.55 -11.05
C ASP A 30 3.60 -10.90 -10.13
N SER A 31 3.01 -9.93 -9.43
CA SER A 31 1.86 -10.16 -8.54
C SER A 31 0.54 -10.28 -9.30
N PHE A 32 0.55 -9.99 -10.61
CA PHE A 32 -0.64 -9.91 -11.45
C PHE A 32 -0.68 -11.02 -12.53
N SER A 33 -0.12 -12.18 -12.23
CA SER A 33 0.14 -13.24 -13.21
C SER A 33 -1.12 -13.80 -13.90
N GLY A 34 -1.28 -13.37 -15.15
CA GLY A 34 -1.53 -14.25 -16.29
C GLY A 34 -0.51 -13.95 -17.40
N ASP A 35 -0.47 -12.70 -17.88
CA ASP A 35 -0.02 -12.43 -19.25
C ASP A 35 1.04 -11.31 -19.40
N GLY A 36 1.86 -11.03 -18.37
CA GLY A 36 3.19 -10.41 -18.52
C GLY A 36 3.31 -8.96 -19.03
N ILE A 37 2.24 -8.28 -19.43
CA ILE A 37 2.26 -6.85 -19.81
C ILE A 37 0.98 -6.20 -19.32
N ILE A 38 0.99 -5.74 -18.08
CA ILE A 38 -0.12 -4.95 -17.54
C ILE A 38 0.17 -3.47 -17.78
N ALA A 39 -0.77 -2.78 -18.43
CA ALA A 39 -0.72 -1.34 -18.54
C ALA A 39 -0.90 -0.73 -17.14
N LYS A 40 -0.31 0.45 -16.88
CA LYS A 40 -0.43 1.15 -15.58
C LYS A 40 -1.89 1.26 -15.09
N GLY A 41 -2.86 1.36 -16.00
CA GLY A 41 -4.29 1.38 -15.69
C GLY A 41 -4.83 0.11 -15.02
N ASP A 42 -4.37 -1.09 -15.42
CA ASP A 42 -4.91 -2.32 -14.84
C ASP A 42 -4.33 -2.60 -13.45
N ALA A 43 -3.09 -2.16 -13.19
CA ALA A 43 -2.49 -2.23 -11.85
C ALA A 43 -3.27 -1.38 -10.83
N VAL A 44 -3.66 -0.16 -11.21
CA VAL A 44 -4.47 0.73 -10.36
C VAL A 44 -5.85 0.14 -10.12
N ALA A 45 -6.54 -0.31 -11.17
CA ALA A 45 -7.87 -0.90 -11.04
C ALA A 45 -7.86 -2.15 -10.15
N PHE A 46 -6.84 -3.01 -10.31
CA PHE A 46 -6.66 -4.17 -9.45
C PHE A 46 -6.41 -3.77 -7.99
N ALA A 47 -5.52 -2.80 -7.74
CA ALA A 47 -5.22 -2.34 -6.40
C ALA A 47 -6.46 -1.78 -5.69
N ILE A 48 -7.31 -1.01 -6.40
CA ILE A 48 -8.59 -0.53 -5.88
C ILE A 48 -9.50 -1.70 -5.49
N LYS A 49 -9.64 -2.70 -6.38
CA LYS A 49 -10.48 -3.87 -6.11
C LYS A 49 -9.96 -4.64 -4.88
N GLN A 50 -8.67 -4.93 -4.83
CA GLN A 50 -8.07 -5.68 -3.73
C GLN A 50 -8.14 -4.91 -2.41
N ALA A 51 -7.96 -3.58 -2.45
CA ALA A 51 -8.17 -2.72 -1.29
C ALA A 51 -9.62 -2.77 -0.78
N ALA A 52 -10.61 -2.74 -1.68
CA ALA A 52 -12.01 -2.91 -1.28
C ALA A 52 -12.23 -4.26 -0.57
N ASP A 53 -11.73 -5.35 -1.16
CA ASP A 53 -11.83 -6.69 -0.57
C ASP A 53 -11.17 -6.74 0.83
N PHE A 54 -10.02 -6.10 1.03
CA PHE A 54 -9.35 -6.01 2.33
C PHE A 54 -10.12 -5.17 3.35
N LEU A 55 -10.63 -4.01 2.96
CA LEU A 55 -11.40 -3.14 3.84
C LEU A 55 -12.73 -3.81 4.24
N GLU A 56 -13.41 -4.48 3.32
CA GLU A 56 -14.60 -5.30 3.61
C GLU A 56 -14.27 -6.48 4.55
N GLY A 57 -13.06 -7.04 4.40
CA GLY A 57 -12.52 -8.06 5.30
C GLY A 57 -12.08 -7.54 6.68
N GLY A 58 -12.17 -6.23 6.93
CA GLY A 58 -11.83 -5.62 8.21
C GLY A 58 -10.35 -5.22 8.36
N ALA A 59 -9.62 -5.03 7.26
CA ALA A 59 -8.31 -4.39 7.31
C ALA A 59 -8.43 -2.95 7.80
N ASP A 60 -7.50 -2.54 8.66
CA ASP A 60 -7.40 -1.20 9.23
C ASP A 60 -6.44 -0.30 8.45
N ILE A 61 -5.45 -0.92 7.78
CA ILE A 61 -4.38 -0.26 7.05
C ILE A 61 -4.22 -0.96 5.70
N LEU A 62 -3.93 -0.20 4.65
CA LEU A 62 -3.48 -0.70 3.35
C LEU A 62 -2.00 -0.38 3.19
N ASP A 63 -1.17 -1.38 2.96
CA ASP A 63 0.28 -1.23 2.83
C ASP A 63 0.72 -1.48 1.39
N VAL A 64 1.21 -0.44 0.73
CA VAL A 64 1.50 -0.44 -0.71
C VAL A 64 3.00 -0.62 -0.92
N GLY A 65 3.40 -1.68 -1.62
CA GLY A 65 4.80 -1.94 -1.96
C GLY A 65 5.03 -2.05 -3.47
N GLY A 66 5.98 -1.29 -4.01
CA GLY A 66 6.32 -1.30 -5.45
C GLY A 66 7.51 -2.19 -5.82
N GLU A 67 8.22 -2.69 -4.82
CA GLU A 67 9.43 -3.50 -4.94
C GLU A 67 9.21 -4.89 -4.34
N SER A 68 9.67 -5.93 -5.04
CA SER A 68 9.61 -7.30 -4.52
C SER A 68 10.77 -7.53 -3.57
N THR A 69 10.48 -7.95 -2.34
CA THR A 69 11.48 -8.37 -1.34
C THR A 69 11.82 -9.86 -1.42
N ARG A 70 11.33 -10.57 -2.45
CA ARG A 70 11.56 -12.02 -2.62
C ARG A 70 13.05 -12.33 -2.92
N PRO A 71 13.61 -13.44 -2.43
CA PRO A 71 14.98 -13.83 -2.75
C PRO A 71 15.20 -13.93 -4.27
N GLY A 72 16.17 -13.17 -4.78
CA GLY A 72 16.53 -13.16 -6.20
C GLY A 72 15.83 -12.11 -7.07
N SER A 73 14.98 -11.24 -6.50
CA SER A 73 14.51 -10.05 -7.23
C SER A 73 15.66 -9.07 -7.48
N ALA A 74 15.68 -8.47 -8.67
CA ALA A 74 16.55 -7.34 -8.92
C ALA A 74 16.00 -6.11 -8.19
N PRO A 75 16.85 -5.33 -7.49
CA PRO A 75 16.40 -4.09 -6.88
C PRO A 75 15.93 -3.12 -7.97
N VAL A 76 14.85 -2.40 -7.70
CA VAL A 76 14.34 -1.37 -8.60
C VAL A 76 14.87 0.00 -8.20
N THR A 77 15.04 0.88 -9.17
CA THR A 77 15.39 2.28 -8.90
C THR A 77 14.26 3.00 -8.17
N ALA A 78 14.57 4.11 -7.49
CA ALA A 78 13.55 4.91 -6.83
C ALA A 78 12.49 5.42 -7.83
N ASP A 79 12.91 5.83 -9.02
CA ASP A 79 12.01 6.32 -10.07
C ASP A 79 11.06 5.23 -10.55
N GLU A 80 11.56 4.01 -10.80
CA GLU A 80 10.72 2.88 -11.19
C GLU A 80 9.73 2.47 -10.10
N GLU A 81 10.14 2.56 -8.83
CA GLU A 81 9.25 2.28 -7.70
C GLU A 81 8.15 3.35 -7.58
N MET A 82 8.52 4.63 -7.66
CA MET A 82 7.57 5.76 -7.67
C MET A 82 6.56 5.63 -8.80
N GLU A 83 7.02 5.30 -10.02
CA GLU A 83 6.14 5.08 -11.17
C GLU A 83 5.10 3.97 -10.96
N ARG A 84 5.34 3.04 -10.03
CA ARG A 84 4.42 1.97 -9.66
C ARG A 84 3.49 2.40 -8.52
N VAL A 85 4.05 2.93 -7.44
CA VAL A 85 3.29 3.13 -6.19
C VAL A 85 2.48 4.42 -6.18
N ILE A 86 2.97 5.51 -6.76
CA ILE A 86 2.32 6.83 -6.64
C ILE A 86 0.92 6.82 -7.27
N PRO A 87 0.71 6.34 -8.52
CA PRO A 87 -0.64 6.31 -9.10
C PRO A 87 -1.62 5.43 -8.32
N VAL A 88 -1.12 4.37 -7.66
CA VAL A 88 -1.93 3.49 -6.81
C VAL A 88 -2.32 4.22 -5.53
N ILE A 89 -1.38 4.86 -4.84
CA ILE A 89 -1.64 5.60 -3.60
C ILE A 89 -2.65 6.73 -3.85
N GLU A 90 -2.48 7.51 -4.92
CA GLU A 90 -3.41 8.57 -5.31
C GLU A 90 -4.83 8.02 -5.53
N ALA A 91 -4.94 6.91 -6.26
CA ALA A 91 -6.23 6.28 -6.54
C ALA A 91 -6.88 5.68 -5.29
N LEU A 92 -6.10 5.05 -4.41
CA LEU A 92 -6.61 4.51 -3.14
C LEU A 92 -7.11 5.64 -2.24
N HIS A 93 -6.36 6.73 -2.11
CA HIS A 93 -6.77 7.88 -1.32
C HIS A 93 -8.07 8.52 -1.87
N ALA A 94 -8.21 8.62 -3.19
CA ALA A 94 -9.41 9.15 -3.83
C ALA A 94 -10.65 8.25 -3.63
N ASN A 95 -10.49 6.93 -3.68
CA ASN A 95 -11.62 5.97 -3.56
C ASN A 95 -11.95 5.63 -2.10
N PHE A 96 -10.98 5.67 -1.20
CA PHE A 96 -11.11 5.28 0.20
C PHE A 96 -10.54 6.36 1.14
N PRO A 97 -11.16 7.55 1.22
CA PRO A 97 -10.61 8.70 1.95
C PRO A 97 -10.47 8.50 3.47
N ASN A 98 -11.07 7.44 4.01
CA ASN A 98 -10.97 7.08 5.44
C ASN A 98 -9.97 5.93 5.70
N ALA A 99 -9.42 5.31 4.66
CA ALA A 99 -8.44 4.25 4.81
C ALA A 99 -7.08 4.85 5.16
N ILE A 100 -6.35 4.17 6.05
CA ILE A 100 -4.96 4.52 6.35
C ILE A 100 -4.10 3.84 5.30
N ILE A 101 -3.27 4.62 4.61
CA ILE A 101 -2.36 4.11 3.59
C ILE A 101 -0.93 4.18 4.13
N SER A 102 -0.23 3.07 4.05
CA SER A 102 1.19 2.89 4.36
C SER A 102 1.96 2.65 3.06
N ILE A 103 3.19 3.14 3.01
CA ILE A 103 4.13 2.89 1.91
C ILE A 103 5.23 1.96 2.42
N ASP A 104 5.36 0.78 1.82
CA ASP A 104 6.44 -0.16 2.08
C ASP A 104 7.62 0.18 1.17
N SER A 105 8.48 1.09 1.64
CA SER A 105 9.74 1.43 0.96
C SER A 105 10.82 1.81 1.96
N TYR A 106 12.04 1.37 1.69
CA TYR A 106 13.23 1.82 2.43
C TYR A 106 13.89 3.06 1.79
N LYS A 107 13.43 3.47 0.61
CA LYS A 107 14.02 4.58 -0.15
C LYS A 107 13.37 5.89 0.29
N ALA A 108 14.16 6.77 0.90
CA ALA A 108 13.66 8.04 1.45
C ALA A 108 12.90 8.90 0.42
N SER A 109 13.38 8.95 -0.84
CA SER A 109 12.71 9.71 -1.91
C SER A 109 11.35 9.14 -2.31
N VAL A 110 11.17 7.82 -2.24
CA VAL A 110 9.88 7.17 -2.51
C VAL A 110 8.91 7.47 -1.37
N ALA A 111 9.38 7.35 -0.12
CA ALA A 111 8.59 7.70 1.05
C ALA A 111 8.17 9.18 1.05
N GLU A 112 9.06 10.10 0.68
CA GLU A 112 8.75 11.53 0.58
C GLU A 112 7.71 11.82 -0.52
N ALA A 113 7.83 11.19 -1.68
CA ALA A 113 6.87 11.37 -2.78
C ALA A 113 5.47 10.78 -2.48
N ALA A 114 5.37 9.85 -1.54
CA ALA A 114 4.14 9.12 -1.21
C ALA A 114 3.26 9.82 -0.14
N ILE A 115 3.74 10.89 0.50
CA ILE A 115 3.09 11.59 1.62
C ILE A 115 2.29 12.82 1.15
#